data_AF-A0A951A1Q2-F1
#
_entry.id   AF-A0A951A1Q2-F1
#
_cell.length_a   1.000
_cell.length_b   1.000
_cell.length_c   1.000
_cell.angle_alpha   90.00
_cell.angle_beta   90.00
_cell.angle_gamma   90.00
#
_symmetry.space_group_name_H-M   'P 1'
#
loop_
_entity.id
_entity.type
_entity.pdbx_description
1 polymer ?
#
loop_
_entity_poly.entity_id
_entity_poly.type
_entity_poly.pdbx_seq_one_letter_code
_entity_poly.pdbx_strand_id
1 'polypeptide(L)'
;MKLLFFDDFRLGVLNANSVVDVSDVVKDLPSAHPQDLIVGVIERFSELRGALESAARKPGTPLEQVRIRPPLPRPTNIVCMAVNYMEDGTRAEPAPINAFQKTVGS
;
A
#
# COMPACT_ATOMS: atom_id res chain seq x y z
N MET A 1 -2.08 -3.89 -10.88
CA MET A 1 -2.45 -2.57 -10.31
C MET A 1 -1.51 -2.24 -9.15
N LYS A 2 -1.09 -0.99 -9.00
CA LYS A 2 -0.25 -0.52 -7.88
C LYS A 2 -0.98 0.61 -7.17
N LEU A 3 -1.31 0.45 -5.90
CA LEU A 3 -1.95 1.49 -5.08
C LEU A 3 -0.89 2.24 -4.27
N LEU A 4 -1.12 3.55 -4.07
CA LEU A 4 -0.30 4.38 -3.21
C LEU A 4 -1.12 5.52 -2.61
N PHE A 5 -0.62 6.04 -1.49
CA PHE A 5 -0.98 7.37 -1.03
C PHE A 5 -0.03 8.40 -1.61
N PHE A 6 -0.55 9.59 -1.96
CA PHE A 6 0.22 10.72 -2.44
C PHE A 6 -0.27 12.05 -1.87
N ASP A 7 0.58 13.08 -1.92
CA ASP A 7 0.34 14.44 -1.42
C ASP A 7 -0.24 14.47 0.01
N ASP A 8 -1.48 14.89 0.18
CA ASP A 8 -2.19 14.93 1.46
C ASP A 8 -2.94 13.60 1.72
N PHE A 9 -2.22 12.49 1.59
CA PHE A 9 -2.74 11.12 1.72
C PHE A 9 -3.98 10.82 0.86
N ARG A 10 -4.01 11.37 -0.35
CA ARG A 10 -5.00 10.99 -1.38
C ARG A 10 -4.67 9.60 -1.90
N LEU A 11 -5.69 8.75 -2.10
CA LEU A 11 -5.48 7.42 -2.65
C LEU A 11 -5.37 7.50 -4.17
N GLY A 12 -4.34 6.86 -4.72
CA GLY A 12 -4.10 6.82 -6.16
C GLY A 12 -3.74 5.43 -6.67
N VAL A 13 -3.90 5.25 -7.98
CA VAL A 13 -3.36 4.12 -8.73
C VAL A 13 -2.17 4.60 -9.54
N LEU A 14 -1.00 3.98 -9.36
CA LEU A 14 0.16 4.21 -10.22
C LEU A 14 -0.02 3.47 -11.54
N ASN A 15 -0.08 4.23 -12.63
CA ASN A 15 -0.13 3.75 -14.00
C ASN A 15 1.06 4.33 -14.78
N ALA A 16 1.97 3.44 -15.21
CA ALA A 16 3.28 3.81 -15.76
C ALA A 16 4.00 4.83 -14.85
N ASN A 17 4.20 6.06 -15.33
CA ASN A 17 4.84 7.16 -14.59
C ASN A 17 3.83 8.24 -14.15
N SER A 18 2.56 7.89 -14.00
CA SER A 18 1.51 8.80 -13.56
C SER A 18 0.68 8.20 -12.43
N VAL A 19 0.20 9.05 -11.52
CA VAL A 19 -0.69 8.69 -10.42
C VAL A 19 -2.08 9.20 -10.76
N VAL A 20 -3.04 8.29 -10.85
CA VAL A 20 -4.45 8.63 -11.05
C VAL A 20 -5.14 8.66 -9.69
N ASP A 21 -5.70 9.80 -9.33
CA ASP A 21 -6.52 9.92 -8.14
C ASP A 21 -7.79 9.08 -8.25
N VAL A 22 -8.08 8.29 -7.21
CA VAL A 22 -9.26 7.41 -7.15
C VAL A 22 -10.19 7.74 -5.98
N SER A 23 -10.12 8.94 -5.42
CA SER A 23 -10.94 9.41 -4.30
C SER A 23 -12.43 9.22 -4.56
N ASP A 24 -12.88 9.45 -5.81
CA ASP A 24 -14.27 9.23 -6.20
C ASP A 24 -14.72 7.75 -6.09
N VAL A 25 -13.80 6.80 -6.29
CA VAL A 25 -14.08 5.36 -6.21
C VAL A 25 -14.22 4.91 -4.76
N VAL A 26 -13.51 5.56 -3.85
CA VAL A 26 -13.41 5.17 -2.43
C VAL A 26 -14.14 6.12 -1.49
N LYS A 27 -14.90 7.09 -2.01
CA LYS A 27 -15.59 8.14 -1.25
C LYS A 27 -16.57 7.61 -0.19
N ASP A 28 -17.13 6.42 -0.41
CA ASP A 28 -18.11 5.80 0.48
C ASP A 28 -17.45 4.94 1.57
N LEU A 29 -16.12 4.87 1.61
CA LEU A 29 -15.37 4.18 2.66
C LEU A 29 -15.11 5.11 3.85
N PRO A 30 -14.97 4.55 5.07
CA PRO A 30 -14.45 5.29 6.21
C PRO A 30 -13.12 5.97 5.86
N SER A 31 -13.03 7.28 6.08
CA SER A 31 -11.87 8.09 5.67
C SER A 31 -11.55 9.20 6.66
N ALA A 32 -11.95 9.04 7.93
CA ALA A 32 -11.60 9.99 9.00
C ALA A 32 -10.08 10.16 9.13
N HIS A 33 -9.32 9.10 8.86
CA HIS A 33 -7.87 9.13 8.73
C HIS A 33 -7.42 8.25 7.55
N PRO A 34 -6.21 8.47 6.99
CA PRO A 34 -5.67 7.67 5.90
C PRO A 34 -5.60 6.16 6.17
N GLN A 35 -5.33 5.75 7.42
CA GLN A 35 -5.31 4.34 7.79
C GLN A 35 -6.69 3.68 7.73
N ASP A 36 -7.77 4.43 8.01
CA ASP A 36 -9.13 3.90 7.95
C ASP A 36 -9.51 3.60 6.49
N LEU A 37 -9.10 4.51 5.59
CA LEU A 37 -9.35 4.37 4.16
C LEU A 37 -8.67 3.13 3.58
N ILE A 38 -7.37 2.93 3.84
CA ILE A 38 -6.66 1.77 3.28
C ILE A 38 -7.16 0.45 3.87
N VAL A 39 -7.57 0.43 5.15
CA VAL A 39 -8.22 -0.75 5.75
C VAL A 39 -9.51 -1.07 4.99
N GLY A 40 -10.39 -0.09 4.79
CA GLY A 40 -11.62 -0.29 4.03
C GLY A 40 -11.38 -0.74 2.59
N VAL A 41 -10.33 -0.24 1.93
CA VAL A 41 -9.93 -0.67 0.58
C VAL A 41 -9.45 -2.12 0.58
N ILE A 42 -8.65 -2.53 1.57
CA ILE A 42 -8.15 -3.92 1.69
C ILE A 42 -9.31 -4.88 1.95
N GLU A 43 -10.20 -4.54 2.87
CA GLU A 43 -11.36 -5.37 3.24
C GLU A 43 -12.32 -5.58 2.07
N ARG A 44 -12.52 -4.54 1.23
CA ARG A 44 -13.45 -4.55 0.10
C ARG A 44 -12.75 -4.63 -1.26
N PHE A 45 -11.48 -5.07 -1.28
CA PHE A 45 -10.65 -4.97 -2.48
C PHE A 45 -11.25 -5.70 -3.68
N SER A 46 -11.84 -6.88 -3.46
CA SER A 46 -12.48 -7.68 -4.50
C SER A 46 -13.62 -6.93 -5.21
N GLU A 47 -14.42 -6.19 -4.45
CA GLU A 47 -15.53 -5.36 -4.95
C GLU A 47 -15.01 -4.10 -5.67
N LEU A 48 -13.96 -3.47 -5.13
CA LEU A 48 -13.41 -2.20 -5.65
C LEU A 48 -12.47 -2.38 -6.84
N ARG A 49 -11.86 -3.57 -7.01
CA ARG A 49 -10.79 -3.83 -7.98
C ARG A 49 -11.15 -3.36 -9.39
N GLY A 50 -12.35 -3.72 -9.88
CA GLY A 50 -12.81 -3.35 -11.21
C GLY A 50 -12.96 -1.83 -11.40
N ALA A 51 -13.52 -1.14 -10.39
CA ALA A 51 -13.70 0.31 -10.42
C ALA A 51 -12.35 1.05 -10.36
N LEU A 52 -11.41 0.58 -9.53
CA LEU A 52 -10.05 1.11 -9.44
C LEU A 52 -9.28 0.93 -10.76
N GLU A 53 -9.35 -0.25 -11.38
CA GLU A 53 -8.72 -0.52 -12.67
C GLU A 53 -9.33 0.31 -13.81
N SER A 54 -10.64 0.56 -13.76
CA SER A 54 -11.32 1.45 -14.71
C SER A 54 -10.89 2.91 -14.53
N ALA A 55 -10.86 3.40 -13.29
CA ALA A 55 -10.44 4.75 -12.96
C ALA A 55 -8.99 5.02 -13.39
N ALA A 56 -8.09 4.03 -13.23
CA ALA A 56 -6.68 4.12 -13.62
C ALA A 56 -6.42 4.35 -15.12
N ARG A 57 -7.45 4.23 -15.98
CA ARG A 57 -7.36 4.55 -17.41
C ARG A 57 -7.48 6.05 -17.70
N LYS A 58 -7.94 6.85 -16.74
CA LYS A 58 -8.01 8.31 -16.86
C LYS A 58 -6.60 8.93 -16.84
N PRO A 59 -6.42 10.15 -17.38
CA PRO A 59 -5.18 10.90 -17.20
C PRO A 59 -4.85 11.09 -15.72
N GLY A 60 -3.58 10.90 -15.37
CA GLY A 60 -3.07 11.12 -14.01
C GLY A 60 -2.03 12.22 -13.96
N THR A 61 -1.62 12.57 -12.74
CA THR A 61 -0.52 13.50 -12.50
C THR A 61 0.83 12.77 -12.64
N PRO A 62 1.85 13.33 -13.31
CA PRO A 62 3.18 12.72 -13.37
C PRO A 62 3.72 12.39 -11.97
N LEU A 63 4.34 11.21 -11.81
CA LEU A 63 4.81 10.71 -10.51
C LEU A 63 5.83 11.64 -9.85
N GLU A 64 6.63 12.34 -10.65
CA GLU A 64 7.62 13.33 -10.18
C GLU A 64 7.00 14.61 -9.61
N GLN A 65 5.70 14.86 -9.88
CA GLN A 65 4.98 16.05 -9.43
C GLN A 65 4.17 15.79 -8.15
N VAL A 66 4.15 14.56 -7.64
CA VAL A 66 3.42 14.21 -6.41
C VAL A 66 4.39 13.73 -5.33
N ARG A 67 4.00 13.92 -4.07
CA ARG A 67 4.76 13.39 -2.93
C ARG A 67 4.24 12.02 -2.53
N ILE A 68 4.99 10.96 -2.78
CA ILE A 68 4.64 9.59 -2.35
C ILE A 68 4.60 9.52 -0.80
N ARG A 69 3.59 8.83 -0.28
CA ARG A 69 3.40 8.56 1.15
C ARG A 69 3.48 7.05 1.44
N PRO A 70 3.75 6.66 2.69
CA PRO A 70 3.64 5.27 3.09
C PRO A 70 2.25 4.70 2.73
N PRO A 71 2.15 3.52 2.10
CA PRO A 71 0.86 2.94 1.69
C PRO A 71 0.02 2.46 2.88
N LEU A 72 0.67 2.19 4.02
CA LEU A 72 0.06 1.90 5.31
C LEU A 72 0.63 2.91 6.32
N PRO A 73 -0.01 4.08 6.50
CA PRO A 73 0.55 5.17 7.31
C PRO A 73 0.69 4.81 8.79
N ARG A 74 -0.26 4.02 9.31
CA ARG A 74 -0.30 3.60 10.71
C ARG A 74 -0.80 2.16 10.82
N PRO A 75 0.02 1.14 10.51
CA PRO A 75 -0.38 -0.25 10.71
C PRO A 75 -0.61 -0.52 12.21
N THR A 76 -1.48 -1.46 12.56
CA THR A 76 -1.73 -1.82 13.97
C THR A 76 -0.54 -2.60 14.55
N ASN A 77 0.02 -3.51 13.75
CA ASN A 77 1.15 -4.36 14.13
C ASN A 77 2.10 -4.50 12.93
N ILE A 78 3.40 -4.59 13.21
CA ILE A 78 4.42 -4.94 12.22
C ILE A 78 5.14 -6.19 12.72
N VAL A 79 4.98 -7.30 12.02
CA VAL A 79 5.70 -8.56 12.30
C VAL A 79 6.86 -8.67 11.32
N CYS A 80 8.07 -8.76 11.84
CA CYS A 80 9.31 -8.83 11.06
C CYS A 80 9.90 -10.24 11.15
N MET A 81 10.08 -10.90 10.01
CA MET A 81 10.77 -12.18 9.93
C MET A 81 12.28 -11.96 9.97
N ALA A 82 12.97 -12.62 10.90
CA ALA A 82 14.43 -12.59 10.98
C ALA A 82 15.04 -13.69 10.11
N VAL A 83 16.21 -13.44 9.53
CA VAL A 83 17.04 -14.43 8.81
C VAL A 83 16.30 -15.27 7.76
N ASN A 84 15.35 -14.65 7.04
CA ASN A 84 14.45 -15.32 6.09
C ASN A 84 14.99 -15.42 4.65
N TYR A 85 16.31 -15.54 4.47
CA TYR A 85 16.96 -15.74 3.17
C TYR A 85 18.03 -16.84 3.28
N MET A 86 18.18 -17.61 2.21
CA MET A 86 19.36 -18.46 2.01
C MET A 86 20.49 -17.53 1.56
N GLU A 87 21.50 -17.32 2.40
CA GLU A 87 22.63 -16.42 2.14
C GLU A 87 23.51 -16.95 0.98
N ASP A 88 23.04 -16.81 -0.26
CA ASP A 88 23.74 -17.16 -1.51
C ASP A 88 24.45 -18.52 -1.48
N GLY A 89 23.80 -19.54 -0.92
CA GLY A 89 24.33 -20.91 -0.84
C GLY A 89 25.35 -21.17 0.28
N THR A 90 25.67 -20.17 1.11
CA THR A 90 26.53 -20.36 2.31
C THR A 90 25.82 -21.09 3.45
N ARG A 91 24.49 -21.28 3.33
CA ARG A 91 23.69 -22.10 4.24
C ARG A 91 23.24 -23.37 3.52
N ALA A 92 23.55 -24.52 4.11
CA ALA A 92 23.12 -25.82 3.60
C ALA A 92 21.62 -26.06 3.80
N GLU A 93 21.03 -25.46 4.83
CA GLU A 93 19.62 -25.62 5.21
C GLU A 93 19.01 -24.26 5.65
N PRO A 94 17.69 -24.08 5.51
CA PRO A 94 16.99 -22.88 5.99
C PRO A 94 17.23 -22.60 7.47
N ALA A 95 17.26 -21.31 7.83
CA ALA A 95 17.25 -20.90 9.22
C ALA A 95 15.96 -21.37 9.92
N PRO A 96 15.98 -21.66 11.23
CA PRO A 96 14.76 -21.81 12.01
C PRO A 96 13.87 -20.57 11.87
N ILE A 97 12.56 -20.78 11.74
CA ILE A 97 11.58 -19.69 11.65
C ILE A 97 11.68 -18.82 12.90
N ASN A 98 11.92 -17.52 12.69
CA ASN A 98 11.99 -16.54 13.76
C ASN A 98 11.32 -15.23 13.35
N ALA A 99 10.56 -14.64 14.27
CA ALA A 99 9.82 -13.40 14.05
C ALA A 99 9.85 -12.53 15.31
N PHE A 100 9.83 -11.21 15.11
CA PHE A 100 9.71 -10.24 16.19
C PHE A 100 8.71 -9.13 15.82
N GLN A 101 8.16 -8.47 16.83
CA GLN A 101 7.30 -7.31 16.63
C GLN A 101 8.12 -6.03 16.57
N LYS A 102 7.75 -5.13 15.66
CA LYS A 102 8.29 -3.77 15.61
C LYS A 102 7.21 -2.78 16.05
N THR A 103 7.59 -1.85 16.92
CA THR A 103 6.73 -0.76 17.33
C THR A 103 6.39 0.13 16.14
N VAL A 104 5.12 0.49 16.02
CA VAL A 104 4.67 1.51 15.07
C VAL A 104 5.19 2.88 15.54
N GLY A 105 5.92 3.57 14.67
CA GLY A 105 6.40 4.92 14.95
C GLY A 105 5.22 5.85 15.23
N SER A 106 5.37 6.70 16.25
CA SER A 106 4.37 7.71 16.66
C SER A 106 4.07 8.69 15.53
#